data_AF-A0A9E1RC81-F1
#
_entry.id   AF-A0A9E1RC81-F1
#
_cell.length_a   1.000
_cell.length_b   1.000
_cell.length_c   1.000
_cell.angle_alpha   90.00
_cell.angle_beta   90.00
_cell.angle_gamma   90.00
#
_symmetry.space_group_name_H-M   'P 1'
#
loop_
_entity.id
_entity.type
_entity.pdbx_description
1 polymer ?
#
loop_
_entity_poly.entity_id
_entity_poly.type
_entity_poly.pdbx_seq_one_letter_code
_entity_poly.pdbx_strand_id
1 'polypeptide(L)'
;MKNFNQQETETRKAEPMTLRDYQLETISQIDSSLAGKRAKKVLVVLPTGSGKTVIAAEIIRRAVDDGKRVIFLAHRRELVLQCADKLGRFGIDHGILMAGIKPSFIPD
;
A
#
# COMPACT_ATOMS: atom_id res chain seq x y z
N MET A 1 -26.32 -13.32 -9.89
CA MET A 1 -24.91 -13.58 -9.48
C MET A 1 -24.02 -13.15 -10.62
N LYS A 2 -23.15 -12.15 -10.43
CA LYS A 2 -22.22 -11.72 -11.49
C LYS A 2 -20.94 -12.55 -11.36
N ASN A 3 -20.63 -13.27 -12.43
CA ASN A 3 -19.42 -14.08 -12.57
C ASN A 3 -18.20 -13.16 -12.48
N PHE A 4 -17.41 -13.29 -11.41
CA PHE A 4 -16.09 -12.67 -11.29
C PHE A 4 -15.12 -13.47 -12.16
N ASN A 5 -15.08 -13.12 -13.44
CA ASN A 5 -14.17 -13.70 -14.41
C ASN A 5 -12.71 -13.46 -14.00
N GLN A 6 -11.89 -14.47 -14.28
CA GLN A 6 -10.45 -14.58 -14.08
C GLN A 6 -9.64 -13.67 -15.04
N GLN A 7 -10.07 -12.43 -15.22
CA GLN A 7 -9.38 -11.43 -16.05
C GLN A 7 -9.16 -10.18 -15.20
N GLU A 8 -7.92 -10.01 -14.72
CA GLU A 8 -7.25 -8.75 -14.33
C GLU A 8 -6.05 -9.07 -13.41
N THR A 9 -5.11 -9.87 -13.90
CA THR A 9 -3.69 -9.79 -13.48
C THR A 9 -2.85 -9.33 -14.67
N GLU A 10 -3.41 -8.43 -15.47
CA GLU A 10 -2.59 -7.61 -16.34
C GLU A 10 -1.87 -6.59 -15.46
N THR A 11 -0.56 -6.76 -15.33
CA THR A 11 0.33 -5.79 -14.68
C THR A 11 0.18 -4.46 -15.43
N ARG A 12 -0.70 -3.58 -14.93
CA ARG A 12 -0.77 -2.19 -15.41
C ARG A 12 0.63 -1.62 -15.27
N LYS A 13 1.22 -1.15 -16.39
CA LYS A 13 2.52 -0.48 -16.40
C LYS A 13 2.57 0.52 -15.24
N ALA A 14 3.65 0.47 -14.46
CA ALA A 14 3.89 1.41 -13.38
C ALA A 14 3.92 2.83 -13.95
N GLU A 15 2.88 3.60 -13.66
CA GLU A 15 2.82 5.02 -13.99
C GLU A 15 3.43 5.76 -12.79
N PRO A 16 4.51 6.54 -12.96
CA PRO A 16 5.13 7.24 -11.86
C PRO A 16 4.12 8.23 -11.26
N MET A 17 3.59 7.90 -10.08
CA MET A 17 2.72 8.82 -9.34
C MET A 17 3.59 9.82 -8.59
N THR A 18 3.62 11.05 -9.09
CA THR A 18 4.25 12.16 -8.37
C THR A 18 3.45 12.49 -7.11
N LEU A 19 4.13 12.44 -5.95
CA LEU A 19 3.55 12.80 -4.66
C LEU A 19 3.43 14.32 -4.54
N ARG A 20 2.37 14.76 -3.86
CA ARG A 20 2.19 16.19 -3.52
C ARG A 20 3.08 16.56 -2.34
N ASP A 21 3.43 17.84 -2.21
CA ASP A 21 4.33 18.32 -1.15
C ASP A 21 3.89 17.91 0.25
N TYR A 22 2.60 18.06 0.59
CA TYR A 22 2.09 17.64 1.90
C TYR A 22 2.22 16.13 2.14
N GLN A 23 2.16 15.31 1.08
CA GLN A 23 2.31 13.86 1.19
C GLN A 23 3.77 13.51 1.46
N LEU A 24 4.70 14.16 0.76
CA LEU A 24 6.14 14.04 1.00
C LEU A 24 6.50 14.49 2.42
N GLU A 25 5.97 15.61 2.87
CA GLU A 25 6.16 16.13 4.22
C GLU A 25 5.62 15.16 5.27
N THR A 26 4.40 14.64 5.07
CA THR A 26 3.79 13.63 5.95
C THR A 26 4.69 12.40 6.07
N ILE A 27 5.22 11.89 4.97
CA ILE A 27 6.11 10.72 4.97
C ILE A 27 7.43 11.03 5.69
N SER A 28 8.02 12.20 5.44
CA SER A 28 9.25 12.64 6.11
C SER A 28 9.08 12.70 7.64
N GLN A 29 7.93 13.18 8.12
CA GLN A 29 7.63 13.21 9.56
C GLN A 29 7.48 11.79 10.16
N ILE A 30 6.91 10.85 9.40
CA ILE A 30 6.81 9.44 9.81
C ILE A 30 8.22 8.83 9.91
N ASP A 31 9.02 8.97 8.86
CA ASP A 31 10.38 8.42 8.78
C ASP A 31 11.26 8.96 9.93
N SER A 32 11.21 10.28 10.16
CA SER A 32 11.95 10.94 11.25
C SER A 32 11.52 10.44 12.63
N SER A 33 10.21 10.20 12.83
CA SER A 33 9.68 9.71 14.11
C SER A 33 10.14 8.28 14.42
N LEU A 34 10.25 7.44 13.39
CA LEU A 34 10.67 6.04 13.52
C LEU A 34 12.20 5.91 13.63
N ALA A 35 12.95 6.59 12.77
CA ALA A 35 14.42 6.50 12.70
C ALA A 35 15.09 7.01 13.99
N GLY A 36 14.59 8.12 14.55
CA GLY A 36 15.12 8.68 15.80
C GLY A 36 14.78 7.86 17.06
N LYS A 37 14.09 6.70 16.92
CA LYS A 37 13.48 5.94 18.02
C LYS A 37 12.58 6.78 18.93
N ARG A 38 12.13 7.95 18.46
CA ARG A 38 11.25 8.87 19.17
C ARG A 38 9.88 8.22 19.38
N ALA A 39 9.42 7.45 18.40
CA ALA A 39 8.19 6.69 18.47
C ALA A 39 8.41 5.23 17.99
N LYS A 40 7.74 4.28 18.66
CA LYS A 40 7.67 2.89 18.20
C LYS A 40 6.47 2.62 17.28
N LYS A 41 5.48 3.52 17.30
CA LYS A 41 4.22 3.43 16.54
C LYS A 41 3.80 4.84 16.15
N VAL A 42 3.31 5.01 14.93
CA VAL A 42 2.86 6.31 14.39
C VAL A 42 1.40 6.20 13.97
N LEU A 43 0.60 7.21 14.34
CA LEU A 43 -0.78 7.37 13.89
C LEU A 43 -0.85 8.59 12.97
N VAL A 44 -1.22 8.37 11.71
CA VAL A 44 -1.39 9.43 10.71
C VAL A 44 -2.87 9.75 10.56
N VAL A 45 -3.24 11.00 10.78
CA VAL A 45 -4.63 11.49 10.65
C VAL A 45 -4.70 12.47 9.49
N LEU A 46 -5.52 12.16 8.49
CA LEU A 46 -5.71 12.99 7.30
C LEU A 46 -7.19 12.96 6.86
N PRO A 47 -7.71 14.04 6.25
CA PRO A 47 -9.10 14.09 5.78
C PRO A 47 -9.36 13.09 4.65
N THR A 48 -10.63 12.79 4.35
CA THR A 48 -10.98 12.03 3.14
C THR A 48 -10.50 12.78 1.88
N GLY A 49 -10.21 12.06 0.80
CA GLY A 49 -9.68 12.67 -0.43
C GLY A 49 -8.19 13.08 -0.41
N SER A 50 -7.54 13.18 0.75
CA SER A 50 -6.10 13.52 0.90
C SER A 50 -5.11 12.46 0.35
N GLY A 51 -5.61 11.34 -0.16
CA GLY A 51 -4.75 10.28 -0.68
C GLY A 51 -4.01 9.49 0.40
N LYS A 52 -4.64 9.22 1.56
CA LYS A 52 -4.10 8.31 2.59
C LYS A 52 -3.53 7.00 2.03
N THR A 53 -4.22 6.39 1.07
CA THR A 53 -3.76 5.14 0.42
C THR A 53 -2.52 5.36 -0.46
N VAL A 54 -2.34 6.55 -1.05
CA VAL A 54 -1.14 6.89 -1.82
C VAL A 54 0.07 7.02 -0.90
N ILE A 55 -0.10 7.68 0.25
CA ILE A 55 0.92 7.77 1.30
C ILE A 55 1.28 6.35 1.81
N ALA A 56 0.28 5.52 2.08
CA ALA A 56 0.51 4.15 2.51
C ALA A 56 1.29 3.33 1.47
N ALA A 57 0.96 3.45 0.19
CA ALA A 57 1.66 2.75 -0.89
C ALA A 57 3.13 3.18 -1.00
N GLU A 58 3.45 4.47 -0.88
CA GLU A 58 4.84 4.95 -0.89
C GLU A 58 5.62 4.44 0.33
N ILE A 59 5.02 4.44 1.53
CA ILE A 59 5.66 3.89 2.73
C ILE A 59 5.95 2.40 2.55
N ILE A 60 5.00 1.66 1.98
CA ILE A 60 5.18 0.23 1.67
C ILE A 60 6.30 0.05 0.65
N ARG A 61 6.34 0.87 -0.41
CA ARG A 61 7.40 0.84 -1.44
C ARG A 61 8.78 0.97 -0.80
N ARG A 62 9.00 2.02 -0.01
CA ARG A 62 10.28 2.27 0.68
C ARG A 62 10.66 1.12 1.60
N ALA A 63 9.70 0.57 2.35
CA ALA A 63 9.98 -0.54 3.24
C ALA A 63 10.35 -1.83 2.47
N VAL A 64 9.71 -2.10 1.33
CA VAL A 64 10.04 -3.24 0.46
C VAL A 64 11.39 -3.04 -0.23
N ASP A 65 11.69 -1.83 -0.70
CA ASP A 65 12.99 -1.48 -1.27
C ASP A 65 14.12 -1.68 -0.24
N ASP A 66 13.84 -1.43 1.04
CA ASP A 66 14.73 -1.72 2.18
C ASP A 66 14.80 -3.23 2.54
N GLY A 67 14.16 -4.11 1.77
CA GLY A 67 14.12 -5.56 2.02
C GLY A 67 13.22 -5.98 3.18
N LYS A 68 12.33 -5.10 3.67
CA LYS A 68 11.41 -5.41 4.77
C LYS A 68 10.12 -6.03 4.24
N ARG A 69 9.49 -6.86 5.07
CA ARG A 69 8.14 -7.40 4.82
C ARG A 69 7.10 -6.48 5.46
N VAL A 70 6.02 -6.22 4.74
CA VAL A 70 4.93 -5.35 5.21
C VAL A 70 3.59 -6.10 5.15
N ILE A 71 2.77 -5.94 6.19
CA ILE A 71 1.38 -6.39 6.21
C ILE A 71 0.49 -5.15 6.23
N PHE A 72 -0.36 -5.02 5.21
CA PHE A 72 -1.43 -4.02 5.19
C PHE A 72 -2.74 -4.68 5.66
N LEU A 73 -3.36 -4.12 6.71
CA LEU A 73 -4.59 -4.65 7.28
C LEU A 73 -5.74 -3.66 7.10
N ALA A 74 -6.87 -4.15 6.60
CA ALA A 74 -8.11 -3.39 6.57
C ALA A 74 -9.29 -4.33 6.81
N HIS A 75 -10.33 -3.82 7.48
CA HIS A 75 -11.53 -4.60 7.79
C HIS A 75 -12.42 -4.83 6.55
N ARG A 76 -12.39 -3.90 5.59
CA ARG A 76 -13.26 -3.92 4.41
C ARG A 76 -12.53 -4.39 3.17
N ARG A 77 -13.17 -5.28 2.41
CA ARG A 77 -12.64 -5.84 1.15
C ARG A 77 -12.26 -4.74 0.17
N GLU A 78 -13.09 -3.71 0.05
CA GLU A 78 -12.84 -2.60 -0.88
C GLU A 78 -11.56 -1.84 -0.54
N LEU A 79 -11.22 -1.69 0.74
CA LEU A 79 -10.01 -1.01 1.17
C LEU A 79 -8.74 -1.83 0.87
N VAL A 80 -8.82 -3.15 1.02
CA VAL A 80 -7.74 -4.07 0.62
C VAL A 80 -7.49 -3.97 -0.88
N LEU A 81 -8.55 -4.05 -1.69
CA LEU A 81 -8.46 -3.98 -3.15
C LEU A 81 -7.97 -2.60 -3.63
N GLN A 82 -8.39 -1.51 -2.99
CA GLN A 82 -7.87 -0.17 -3.28
C GLN A 82 -6.37 -0.06 -3.00
N CYS A 83 -5.90 -0.62 -1.89
CA CYS A 83 -4.47 -0.65 -1.57
C CYS A 83 -3.70 -1.47 -2.62
N ALA A 84 -4.19 -2.66 -2.96
CA ALA A 84 -3.61 -3.53 -3.98
C ALA A 84 -3.47 -2.84 -5.36
N ASP A 85 -4.53 -2.15 -5.84
CA ASP A 85 -4.44 -1.35 -7.08
C ASP A 85 -3.34 -0.29 -6.99
N LYS A 86 -3.21 0.39 -5.85
CA LYS A 86 -2.13 1.36 -5.66
C LYS A 86 -0.76 0.69 -5.69
N LEU A 87 -0.56 -0.38 -4.94
CA LEU A 87 0.71 -1.10 -4.93
C LEU A 87 1.12 -1.55 -6.34
N GLY A 88 0.18 -2.10 -7.11
CA GLY A 88 0.41 -2.47 -8.52
C GLY A 88 0.82 -1.28 -9.39
N ARG A 89 0.18 -0.11 -9.22
CA ARG A 89 0.56 1.12 -9.94
C ARG A 89 1.93 1.67 -9.56
N PHE A 90 2.38 1.43 -8.34
CA PHE A 90 3.74 1.73 -7.89
C PHE A 90 4.76 0.64 -8.29
N GLY A 91 4.33 -0.43 -8.97
CA GLY A 91 5.20 -1.54 -9.36
C GLY A 91 5.64 -2.44 -8.20
N ILE A 92 4.90 -2.43 -7.08
CA ILE A 92 5.23 -3.20 -5.89
C ILE A 92 4.55 -4.56 -5.96
N ASP A 93 5.36 -5.62 -5.92
CA ASP A 93 4.85 -6.99 -5.85
C ASP A 93 4.15 -7.25 -4.51
N HIS A 94 2.97 -7.88 -4.55
CA HIS A 94 2.15 -8.10 -3.35
C HIS A 94 1.11 -9.21 -3.52
N GLY A 95 0.77 -9.85 -2.38
CA GLY A 95 -0.30 -10.84 -2.28
C GLY A 95 -1.54 -10.31 -1.55
N ILE A 96 -2.69 -10.93 -1.79
CA ILE A 96 -3.93 -10.68 -1.05
C ILE A 96 -4.33 -11.94 -0.26
N LEU A 97 -4.55 -11.77 1.04
CA LEU A 97 -5.01 -12.83 1.95
C LEU A 97 -6.39 -12.48 2.49
N MET A 98 -7.44 -13.10 1.94
CA MET A 98 -8.81 -12.92 2.41
C MET A 98 -9.71 -14.10 2.03
N ALA A 99 -10.77 -14.33 2.81
CA ALA A 99 -11.72 -15.40 2.54
C ALA A 99 -12.31 -15.29 1.13
N GLY A 100 -12.34 -16.42 0.42
CA GLY A 100 -12.85 -16.52 -0.95
C GLY A 100 -11.92 -15.97 -2.04
N ILE A 101 -10.68 -15.59 -1.71
CA ILE A 101 -9.64 -15.30 -2.71
C ILE A 101 -8.51 -16.32 -2.56
N LYS A 102 -8.10 -16.90 -3.70
CA LYS A 102 -6.91 -17.76 -3.75
C LYS A 102 -5.68 -16.88 -3.46
N PRO A 103 -4.83 -17.24 -2.48
CA PRO A 103 -3.60 -16.49 -2.21
C PRO A 103 -2.78 -16.32 -3.48
N SER A 104 -2.44 -15.08 -3.81
CA SER A 104 -1.73 -14.73 -5.05
C SER A 104 -0.21 -14.65 -4.90
N PHE A 105 0.32 -14.70 -3.66
CA PHE A 105 1.77 -14.69 -3.39
C PHE A 105 2.09 -15.45 -2.11
N ILE A 106 2.86 -16.54 -2.23
CA ILE A 106 3.54 -17.23 -1.13
C ILE A 106 4.99 -17.33 -1.58
N PRO A 107 5.93 -16.55 -1.03
CA PRO A 107 7.34 -16.78 -1.32
C PRO A 107 7.75 -18.12 -0.72
N ASP A 108 8.53 -18.89 -1.48
CA ASP A 108 9.11 -20.18 -1.05
C ASP A 108 9.96 -20.06 0.22
#